data_AF-A0A845R9F1-F1
#
_entry.id   AF-A0A845R9F1-F1
#
_cell.length_a   1.000
_cell.length_b   1.000
_cell.length_c   1.000
_cell.angle_alpha   90.00
_cell.angle_beta   90.00
_cell.angle_gamma   90.00
#
_symmetry.space_group_name_H-M   'P 1'
#
loop_
_entity.id
_entity.type
_entity.pdbx_description
1 polymer ?
#
loop_
_entity_poly.entity_id
_entity_poly.type
_entity_poly.pdbx_seq_one_letter_code
_entity_poly.pdbx_strand_id
1 'polypeptide(L)' 'MYTYKTEILMVGTKWFSDKADSDDIKALDQLINKRAADGWELVTYDYMATSVQIKGAFVITFRKQQ' A
#
# COMPACT_ATOMS: atom_id res chain seq x y z
N MET A 1 -11.53 0.94 21.94
CA MET A 1 -10.76 -0.21 21.39
C MET A 1 -10.49 0.08 19.92
N TYR A 2 -9.38 -0.38 19.33
CA TYR A 2 -9.06 -0.08 17.93
C TYR A 2 -9.50 -1.22 17.00
N THR A 3 -10.04 -0.87 15.85
CA THR A 3 -10.23 -1.79 14.72
C THR A 3 -9.08 -1.62 13.75
N TYR A 4 -8.51 -2.72 13.28
CA TYR A 4 -7.41 -2.73 12.30
C TYR A 4 -7.89 -3.26 10.96
N LYS A 5 -7.29 -2.73 9.88
CA LYS A 5 -7.55 -3.15 8.52
C LYS A 5 -6.24 -3.18 7.74
N THR A 6 -5.94 -4.32 7.12
CA THR A 6 -4.81 -4.47 6.20
C THR A 6 -5.31 -4.55 4.76
N GLU A 7 -4.67 -3.81 3.87
CA GLU A 7 -4.96 -3.76 2.44
C GLU A 7 -3.71 -4.06 1.62
N ILE A 8 -3.91 -4.69 0.46
CA ILE A 8 -2.84 -4.96 -0.52
C ILE A 8 -3.08 -4.06 -1.73
N LEU A 9 -2.09 -3.23 -2.06
CA LEU A 9 -2.08 -2.41 -3.26
C LEU A 9 -1.07 -2.98 -4.24
N MET A 10 -1.57 -3.64 -5.29
CA MET A 10 -0.72 -4.20 -6.35
C MET A 10 -0.06 -3.07 -7.15
N VAL A 11 1.23 -3.21 -7.43
CA VAL A 11 1.96 -2.29 -8.32
C VAL A 11 1.95 -2.76 -9.78
N GLY A 12 2.38 -1.89 -10.69
CA GLY A 12 2.50 -2.20 -12.11
C GLY A 12 3.41 -3.41 -12.39
N THR A 13 3.17 -4.13 -13.50
CA THR A 13 4.11 -5.17 -13.95
C THR A 13 5.38 -4.49 -14.46
N LYS A 14 6.54 -4.86 -13.91
CA LYS A 14 7.82 -4.29 -14.30
C LYS A 14 8.73 -5.35 -14.90
N TRP A 15 9.33 -5.01 -16.04
CA TRP A 15 10.21 -5.91 -16.79
C TRP A 15 11.69 -5.77 -16.37
N PHE A 16 12.08 -4.63 -15.81
CA PHE A 16 13.50 -4.28 -15.60
C PHE A 16 13.88 -3.96 -14.14
N SER A 17 12.91 -3.90 -13.24
CA SER A 17 13.15 -3.53 -11.83
C SER A 17 12.08 -4.15 -10.95
N ASP A 18 12.49 -4.60 -9.77
CA ASP A 18 11.65 -5.10 -8.69
C ASP A 18 11.25 -4.00 -7.69
N LYS A 19 11.65 -2.74 -7.93
CA LYS A 19 11.39 -1.59 -7.05
C LYS A 19 10.13 -0.83 -7.42
N ALA A 20 9.48 -0.20 -6.44
CA ALA A 20 8.44 0.79 -6.66
C ALA A 20 8.95 2.00 -7.46
N ASP A 21 8.11 2.57 -8.32
CA ASP A 21 8.39 3.79 -9.07
C ASP A 21 7.47 4.92 -8.64
N SER A 22 7.61 6.10 -9.27
CA SER A 22 6.83 7.28 -8.93
C SER A 22 5.31 7.08 -9.05
N ASP A 23 4.85 6.28 -10.01
CA ASP A 23 3.42 6.05 -10.21
C ASP A 23 2.86 5.14 -9.12
N ASP A 24 3.63 4.13 -8.71
CA ASP A 24 3.30 3.27 -7.58
C ASP A 24 3.24 4.06 -6.26
N ILE A 25 4.20 4.97 -6.03
CA ILE A 25 4.19 5.85 -4.85
C ILE A 25 2.98 6.77 -4.88
N LYS A 26 2.65 7.34 -6.05
CA LYS A 26 1.46 8.19 -6.20
C LYS A 26 0.17 7.43 -5.90
N ALA A 27 0.06 6.17 -6.31
CA ALA A 27 -1.08 5.32 -5.99
C ALA A 27 -1.17 5.03 -4.49
N LEU A 28 -0.04 4.78 -3.83
CA LEU A 28 0.04 4.62 -2.38
C LEU A 28 -0.43 5.89 -1.64
N ASP A 29 0.07 7.06 -2.06
CA ASP A 29 -0.33 8.36 -1.49
C ASP A 29 -1.84 8.59 -1.61
N GLN A 30 -2.41 8.29 -2.78
CA GLN A 30 -3.85 8.41 -3.00
C GLN A 30 -4.65 7.48 -2.09
N LEU A 31 -4.20 6.25 -1.90
CA LEU A 31 -4.86 5.29 -1.01
C LEU A 31 -4.82 5.76 0.45
N ILE A 32 -3.65 6.19 0.92
CA ILE A 32 -3.47 6.68 2.30
C ILE A 32 -4.37 7.90 2.54
N ASN A 33 -4.37 8.87 1.63
CA ASN A 33 -5.20 10.07 1.75
C ASN A 33 -6.70 9.75 1.73
N LYS A 34 -7.12 8.79 0.88
CA LYS A 34 -8.51 8.33 0.86
C LYS A 34 -8.91 7.70 2.20
N ARG A 35 -8.06 6.86 2.78
CA ARG A 35 -8.32 6.22 4.07
C ARG A 35 -8.31 7.21 5.22
N ALA A 36 -7.41 8.19 5.18
CA ALA A 36 -7.41 9.30 6.13
C ALA A 36 -8.72 10.09 6.08
N ALA A 37 -9.25 10.39 4.87
CA ALA A 37 -10.55 11.02 4.70
C ALA A 37 -11.72 10.15 5.23
N ASP A 38 -11.60 8.82 5.13
CA ASP A 38 -12.54 7.85 5.71
C ASP A 38 -12.38 7.71 7.26
N GLY A 39 -11.46 8.47 7.88
CA GLY A 39 -11.19 8.49 9.32
C GLY A 39 -10.31 7.34 9.81
N TRP A 40 -9.53 6.71 8.93
CA TRP A 40 -8.53 5.71 9.29
C TRP A 40 -7.16 6.36 9.46
N GLU A 41 -6.43 5.96 10.49
CA GLU A 41 -5.04 6.33 10.71
C GLU A 41 -4.11 5.30 10.09
N LEU A 42 -3.10 5.76 9.35
CA LEU A 42 -2.03 4.90 8.87
C LEU A 42 -1.20 4.39 10.06
N VAL A 43 -0.97 3.08 10.10
CA VAL A 43 -0.10 2.44 11.11
C VAL A 43 1.26 2.13 10.51
N THR A 44 1.28 1.39 9.39
CA THR A 44 2.50 1.01 8.70
C THR A 44 2.18 0.66 7.25
N TYR A 45 3.19 0.76 6.38
CA TYR A 45 3.18 0.12 5.08
C TYR A 45 4.55 -0.49 4.82
N ASP A 46 4.58 -1.54 4.01
CA ASP A 46 5.81 -2.15 3.51
C ASP A 46 5.69 -2.45 2.02
N TYR A 47 6.81 -2.37 1.31
CA TYR A 47 6.88 -2.72 -0.10
C TYR A 47 7.44 -4.12 -0.26
N MET A 48 6.58 -5.05 -0.69
CA MET A 48 6.98 -6.39 -1.03
C MET A 48 7.47 -6.44 -2.48
N ALA A 49 8.79 -6.41 -2.65
CA ALA A 49 9.42 -6.76 -3.91
C ALA A 49 9.22 -8.26 -4.17
N THR A 50 8.69 -8.61 -5.34
CA THR A 50 8.44 -10.00 -5.72
C THR A 50 9.24 -10.37 -6.97
N SER A 51 9.57 -11.65 -7.11
CA SER A 51 10.34 -12.18 -8.25
C SER A 51 9.65 -11.97 -9.60
N VAL A 52 10.40 -12.15 -10.70
CA VAL A 52 10.13 -11.85 -12.14
C VAL A 52 8.75 -12.28 -12.69
N GLN A 53 7.93 -12.99 -11.93
CA GLN A 53 6.61 -13.51 -12.34
C GLN A 53 5.43 -12.98 -11.51
N ILE A 54 5.68 -12.36 -10.34
CA ILE A 54 4.64 -11.83 -9.46
C ILE A 54 4.80 -10.30 -9.43
N LYS A 55 3.70 -9.57 -9.58
CA LYS A 55 3.72 -8.10 -9.46
C LYS A 55 3.97 -7.74 -7.99
N GLY A 56 4.88 -6.81 -7.75
CA GLY A 56 5.12 -6.29 -6.40
C GLY A 56 3.83 -5.73 -5.80
N ALA A 57 3.83 -5.51 -4.49
CA ALA A 57 2.68 -4.90 -3.82
C ALA A 57 3.10 -4.14 -2.59
N PHE A 58 2.31 -3.13 -2.24
CA PHE A 58 2.34 -2.58 -0.89
C PHE A 58 1.37 -3.34 0.00
N VAL A 59 1.82 -3.68 1.21
CA VAL A 59 0.94 -4.11 2.29
C VAL A 59 0.79 -2.93 3.25
N ILE A 60 -0.43 -2.42 3.39
CA ILE A 60 -0.72 -1.24 4.20
C ILE A 60 -1.66 -1.61 5.33
N THR A 61 -1.32 -1.22 6.56
CA THR A 61 -2.18 -1.41 7.72
C THR A 61 -2.65 -0.08 8.25
N PHE A 62 -3.96 0.01 8.48
CA PHE A 62 -4.64 1.14 9.07
C PHE A 62 -5.30 0.74 10.39
N ARG A 63 -5.56 1.72 11.24
CA ARG A 63 -6.38 1.58 12.45
C ARG A 63 -7.45 2.66 12.51
N LYS A 64 -8.53 2.39 13.22
CA LYS A 64 -9.57 3.37 13.54
C LYS A 64 -10.08 3.13 14.95
N GLN A 65 -10.30 4.18 15.71
CA GLN A 65 -10.93 4.06 17.03
C GLN A 65 -12.39 3.64 16.85
N GLN A 66 -12.82 2.62 17.61
CA GLN A 66 -14.24 2.25 17.73
C GLN A 66 -15.02 3.31 18.48
#